data_AF-A0A7S2IMJ2-F1
#
_entry.id   AF-A0A7S2IMJ2-F1
#
_cell.length_a   1.000
_cell.length_b   1.000
_cell.length_c   1.000
_cell.angle_alpha   90.00
_cell.angle_beta   90.00
_cell.angle_gamma   90.00
#
_symmetry.space_group_name_H-M   'P 1'
#
loop_
_entity.id
_entity.type
_entity.pdbx_description
1 polymer ?
#
loop_
_entity_poly.entity_id
_entity_poly.type
_entity_poly.pdbx_seq_one_letter_code
_entity_poly.pdbx_strand_id
1 'polypeptide(L)'
;SYATYGLNPIDISTVPVAATSLTCEMISADAIDVANKVPGAGGKAVPTNLCQSANEAAINAATSLVSSDTIRRWKAVGRDVETIADKTTSTGVGFLASSLGWSTSTPTVQLQSTSLATTTTAGAFPGVYECILLSPAQMVEWMMVDSLPKLGKAPCAVC
;
A
#
# COMPACT_ATOMS: atom_id res chain seq x y z
N SER A 1 -6.48 6.78 7.05
CA SER A 1 -7.39 5.65 7.29
C SER A 1 -6.59 4.41 7.61
N TYR A 2 -6.85 3.83 8.78
CA TYR A 2 -6.32 2.52 9.18
C TYR A 2 -7.30 1.44 8.68
N ALA A 3 -6.79 0.24 8.45
CA ALA A 3 -7.68 -0.90 8.34
C ALA A 3 -8.30 -1.14 9.72
N THR A 4 -9.63 -1.22 9.81
CA THR A 4 -10.33 -1.39 11.08
C THR A 4 -10.11 -2.79 11.60
N TYR A 5 -9.26 -2.94 12.62
CA TYR A 5 -9.06 -4.21 13.31
C TYR A 5 -10.35 -4.63 14.01
N GLY A 6 -10.77 -5.88 13.79
CA GLY A 6 -11.81 -6.47 14.63
C GLY A 6 -11.28 -6.61 16.05
N LEU A 7 -12.08 -6.27 17.07
CA LEU A 7 -11.73 -6.46 18.49
C LEU A 7 -11.17 -7.88 18.71
N ASN A 8 -9.85 -7.97 18.96
CA ASN A 8 -9.19 -9.20 19.35
C ASN A 8 -9.07 -9.22 20.89
N PRO A 9 -9.75 -10.14 21.59
CA PRO A 9 -9.72 -10.19 23.06
C PRO A 9 -8.33 -10.44 23.68
N ILE A 10 -7.35 -10.90 22.88
CA ILE A 10 -5.97 -11.15 23.32
C ILE A 10 -5.06 -9.94 23.07
N ASP A 11 -5.51 -8.94 22.31
CA ASP A 11 -4.75 -7.71 22.12
C ASP A 11 -4.86 -6.83 23.37
N ILE A 12 -3.91 -7.01 24.28
CA ILE A 12 -3.74 -6.24 25.53
C ILE A 12 -2.94 -4.95 25.33
N SER A 13 -2.68 -4.54 24.09
CA SER A 13 -1.98 -3.28 23.83
C SER A 13 -2.85 -2.11 24.28
N THR A 14 -2.47 -1.48 25.40
CA THR A 14 -3.14 -0.29 25.95
C THR A 14 -2.91 0.95 25.10
N VAL A 15 -1.97 0.90 24.14
CA VAL A 15 -1.72 1.94 23.14
C VAL A 15 -1.53 1.25 21.77
N PRO A 16 -2.57 1.14 20.94
CA PRO A 16 -2.44 0.56 19.61
C PRO A 16 -1.59 1.50 18.73
N VAL A 17 -0.29 1.22 18.64
CA VAL A 17 0.60 1.85 17.66
C VAL A 17 0.64 0.94 16.44
N ALA A 18 -0.33 1.12 15.54
CA ALA A 18 -0.36 0.43 14.25
C ALA A 18 0.66 1.05 13.30
N ALA A 19 1.27 0.24 12.44
CA ALA A 19 2.15 0.76 11.39
C ALA A 19 1.36 1.67 10.43
N THR A 20 1.91 2.85 10.15
CA THR A 20 1.27 3.87 9.32
C THR A 20 1.65 3.74 7.85
N SER A 21 0.84 4.31 6.97
CA SER A 21 1.21 4.57 5.59
C SER A 21 2.36 5.58 5.52
N LEU A 22 3.14 5.52 4.44
CA LEU A 22 4.25 6.42 4.17
C LEU A 22 3.84 7.42 3.07
N THR A 23 4.23 8.68 3.21
CA THR A 23 4.13 9.64 2.11
C THR A 23 5.50 9.81 1.48
N CYS A 24 5.61 9.50 0.20
CA CYS A 24 6.88 9.55 -0.52
C CYS A 24 6.77 10.47 -1.73
N GLU A 25 7.71 11.40 -1.84
CA GLU A 25 7.95 12.16 -3.06
C GLU A 25 8.83 11.30 -3.99
N MET A 26 8.37 11.13 -5.22
CA MET A 26 8.98 10.25 -6.21
C MET A 26 9.21 10.97 -7.52
N ILE A 27 10.23 10.53 -8.25
CA ILE A 27 10.63 11.02 -9.56
C ILE A 27 10.66 9.84 -10.54
N SER A 28 10.30 10.08 -11.80
CA SER A 28 10.27 9.01 -12.80
C SER A 28 11.68 8.54 -13.16
N ALA A 29 11.79 7.27 -13.56
CA ALA A 29 13.04 6.75 -14.08
C ALA A 29 13.53 7.55 -15.30
N ASP A 30 12.61 7.99 -16.17
CA ASP A 30 12.95 8.84 -17.33
C ASP A 30 13.55 10.18 -16.89
N ALA A 31 12.98 10.77 -15.84
CA ALA A 31 13.49 12.01 -15.27
C ALA A 31 14.88 11.84 -14.62
N ILE A 32 15.12 10.71 -13.96
CA ILE A 32 16.44 10.34 -13.45
C ILE A 32 17.43 10.16 -14.62
N ASP A 33 17.02 9.48 -15.68
CA ASP A 33 17.85 9.23 -16.87
C ASP A 33 18.23 10.55 -17.57
N VAL A 34 17.27 11.48 -17.69
CA VAL A 34 17.50 12.84 -18.20
C VAL A 34 18.51 13.58 -17.32
N ALA A 35 18.35 13.55 -16.00
CA ALA A 35 19.28 14.19 -15.06
C ALA A 35 20.70 13.60 -15.15
N ASN A 36 20.81 12.30 -15.46
CA ASN A 36 22.07 11.59 -15.65
C ASN A 36 22.61 11.62 -17.09
N LYS A 37 21.97 12.38 -17.99
CA LYS A 37 22.39 12.55 -19.41
C LYS A 37 22.49 11.22 -20.16
N VAL A 38 21.61 10.27 -19.85
CA VAL A 38 21.55 8.99 -20.58
C VAL A 38 21.10 9.25 -22.02
N PRO A 39 21.84 8.77 -23.05
CA PRO A 39 21.45 8.97 -24.44
C PRO A 39 20.08 8.37 -24.76
N GLY A 40 19.19 9.14 -25.40
CA GLY A 40 17.82 8.71 -25.72
C GLY A 40 16.84 8.78 -24.56
N ALA A 41 17.23 9.37 -23.42
CA ALA A 41 16.31 9.70 -22.34
C ALA A 41 15.42 10.90 -22.68
N GLY A 42 14.25 10.97 -22.03
CA GLY A 42 13.29 12.03 -22.20
C GLY A 42 12.19 11.67 -23.20
N GLY A 43 10.97 12.09 -22.89
CA GLY A 43 9.80 11.88 -23.73
C GLY A 43 8.99 10.64 -23.41
N LYS A 44 9.32 9.91 -22.33
CA LYS A 44 8.43 8.88 -21.81
C LYS A 44 7.27 9.54 -21.08
N ALA A 45 6.05 9.06 -21.33
CA ALA A 45 4.89 9.49 -20.58
C ALA A 45 5.04 9.10 -19.11
N VAL A 46 4.53 9.96 -18.23
CA VAL A 46 4.39 9.64 -16.81
C VAL A 46 3.49 8.41 -16.66
N PRO A 47 3.87 7.39 -15.86
CA PRO A 47 3.04 6.21 -15.65
C PRO A 47 1.65 6.58 -15.14
N THR A 48 0.59 5.92 -15.62
CA THR A 48 -0.76 6.12 -15.10
C THR A 48 -0.97 5.52 -13.71
N ASN A 49 -0.13 4.56 -13.32
CA ASN A 49 -0.15 3.85 -12.04
C ASN A 49 1.09 4.25 -11.23
N LEU A 50 1.15 5.51 -10.81
CA LEU A 50 2.29 6.14 -10.16
C LEU A 50 2.73 5.43 -8.87
N CYS A 51 1.77 4.95 -8.08
CA CYS A 51 1.97 4.44 -6.73
C CYS A 51 1.56 2.98 -6.59
N GLN A 52 0.70 2.47 -7.48
CA GLN A 52 0.22 1.09 -7.45
C GLN A 52 1.37 0.07 -7.41
N SER A 53 2.34 0.19 -8.31
CA SER A 53 3.46 -0.75 -8.41
C SER A 53 4.35 -0.72 -7.17
N ALA A 54 4.48 0.44 -6.52
CA ALA A 54 5.20 0.57 -5.26
C ALA A 54 4.47 -0.14 -4.11
N ASN A 55 3.14 -0.08 -4.10
CA ASN A 55 2.32 -0.82 -3.14
C ASN A 55 2.34 -2.34 -3.40
N GLU A 56 2.33 -2.78 -4.65
CA GLU A 56 2.55 -4.19 -5.01
C GLU A 56 3.92 -4.67 -4.51
N ALA A 57 4.96 -3.87 -4.70
CA ALA A 57 6.30 -4.17 -4.19
C ALA A 57 6.32 -4.24 -2.65
N ALA A 58 5.59 -3.35 -1.96
CA ALA A 58 5.48 -3.38 -0.50
C ALA A 58 4.76 -4.64 0.01
N ILE A 59 3.70 -5.08 -0.68
CA ILE A 59 3.01 -6.34 -0.37
C ILE A 59 3.96 -7.52 -0.56
N ASN A 60 4.65 -7.60 -1.70
CA ASN A 60 5.61 -8.66 -1.97
C ASN A 60 6.76 -8.71 -0.95
N ALA A 61 7.29 -7.54 -0.58
CA ALA A 61 8.30 -7.41 0.46
C ALA A 61 7.77 -7.95 1.80
N ALA A 62 6.56 -7.54 2.21
CA ALA A 62 5.94 -8.04 3.43
C ALA A 62 5.72 -9.56 3.40
N THR A 63 5.23 -10.12 2.28
CA THR A 63 5.06 -11.57 2.11
C THR A 63 6.40 -12.31 2.25
N SER A 64 7.50 -11.73 1.77
CA SER A 64 8.83 -12.34 1.89
C SER A 64 9.39 -12.34 3.32
N LEU A 65 8.90 -11.45 4.18
CA LEU A 65 9.34 -11.30 5.56
C LEU A 65 8.59 -12.22 6.54
N VAL A 66 7.41 -12.69 6.18
CA VAL A 66 6.59 -13.55 7.05
C VAL A 66 6.88 -15.04 6.83
N SER A 67 6.64 -15.85 7.85
CA SER A 67 6.81 -17.30 7.75
C SER A 67 5.81 -17.93 6.76
N SER A 68 6.16 -19.07 6.17
CA SER A 68 5.26 -19.82 5.28
C SER A 68 3.95 -20.24 5.96
N ASP A 69 3.96 -20.50 7.27
CA ASP A 69 2.77 -20.81 8.06
C ASP A 69 1.85 -19.59 8.20
N THR A 70 2.43 -18.40 8.41
CA THR A 70 1.68 -17.15 8.44
C THR A 70 1.00 -16.90 7.09
N ILE A 71 1.70 -17.10 5.98
CA ILE A 71 1.14 -16.96 4.62
C ILE A 71 0.01 -17.95 4.40
N ARG A 72 0.21 -19.21 4.77
CA ARG A 72 -0.80 -20.28 4.65
C ARG A 72 -2.07 -19.92 5.41
N ARG A 73 -1.93 -19.47 6.66
CA ARG A 73 -3.05 -19.05 7.51
C ARG A 73 -3.76 -17.84 6.94
N TRP A 74 -3.02 -16.82 6.51
CA TRP A 74 -3.59 -15.61 5.90
C TRP A 74 -4.39 -15.93 4.64
N LYS A 75 -3.84 -16.75 3.73
CA LYS A 75 -4.54 -17.21 2.52
C LYS A 75 -5.80 -18.02 2.83
N ALA A 76 -5.78 -18.85 3.89
CA ALA A 76 -6.93 -19.63 4.31
C ALA A 76 -8.12 -18.79 4.79
N VAL A 77 -7.88 -17.55 5.26
CA VAL A 77 -8.93 -16.61 5.66
C VAL A 77 -9.58 -15.91 4.45
N GLY A 78 -8.96 -15.99 3.26
CA GLY A 78 -9.49 -15.38 2.03
C GLY A 78 -9.45 -13.85 2.09
N ARG A 79 -8.35 -13.27 2.59
CA ARG A 79 -8.13 -11.83 2.70
C ARG A 79 -6.87 -11.38 1.96
N ASP A 80 -6.65 -11.98 0.79
CA ASP A 80 -5.57 -11.57 -0.10
C ASP A 80 -5.79 -10.11 -0.51
N VAL A 81 -4.71 -9.33 -0.55
CA VAL A 81 -4.76 -7.91 -0.92
C VAL A 81 -4.45 -7.76 -2.40
N GLU A 82 -5.31 -7.05 -3.10
CA GLU A 82 -5.15 -6.70 -4.51
C GLU A 82 -5.06 -5.18 -4.64
N THR A 83 -4.05 -4.69 -5.33
CA THR A 83 -3.92 -3.26 -5.63
C THR A 83 -4.76 -2.88 -6.84
N ILE A 84 -5.51 -1.79 -6.72
CA ILE A 84 -6.28 -1.21 -7.82
C ILE A 84 -5.67 0.13 -8.27
N ALA A 85 -6.18 0.65 -9.39
CA ALA A 85 -5.70 1.91 -9.98
C ALA A 85 -5.72 3.06 -8.98
N ASP A 86 -4.68 3.88 -9.03
CA ASP A 86 -4.46 4.99 -8.10
C ASP A 86 -5.57 6.03 -8.17
N LYS A 87 -5.95 6.54 -7.01
CA LYS A 87 -6.76 7.75 -6.90
C LYS A 87 -5.86 8.96 -7.10
N THR A 88 -5.89 9.54 -8.30
CA THR A 88 -5.17 10.78 -8.58
C THR A 88 -5.90 11.96 -7.95
N THR A 89 -5.15 12.81 -7.25
CA THR A 89 -5.64 14.00 -6.56
C THR A 89 -4.84 15.24 -7.00
N SER A 90 -5.41 16.41 -6.73
CA SER A 90 -4.75 17.70 -6.96
C SER A 90 -4.13 18.26 -5.68
N THR A 91 -3.17 19.16 -5.83
CA THR A 91 -2.50 19.86 -4.74
C THR A 91 -3.48 20.56 -3.79
N GLY A 92 -3.25 20.41 -2.47
CA GLY A 92 -4.02 21.09 -1.43
C GLY A 92 -4.34 20.23 -0.22
N VAL A 93 -5.20 20.75 0.67
CA VAL A 93 -5.63 20.08 1.91
C VAL A 93 -6.23 18.69 1.68
N GLY A 94 -6.80 18.45 0.50
CA GLY A 94 -7.36 17.16 0.13
C GLY A 94 -6.32 16.04 0.05
N PHE A 95 -5.10 16.33 -0.41
CA PHE A 95 -4.01 15.36 -0.41
C PHE A 95 -3.41 15.18 0.98
N LEU A 96 -3.20 16.27 1.73
CA LEU A 96 -2.69 16.21 3.10
C LEU A 96 -3.59 15.40 4.04
N ALA A 97 -4.91 15.46 3.82
CA ALA A 97 -5.89 14.65 4.56
C ALA A 97 -6.18 13.29 3.92
N SER A 98 -5.56 12.97 2.78
CA SER A 98 -5.78 11.71 2.08
C SER A 98 -5.07 10.54 2.76
N SER A 99 -5.45 9.33 2.39
CA SER A 99 -4.81 8.10 2.86
C SER A 99 -5.07 6.96 1.87
N LEU A 100 -4.51 5.80 2.14
CA LEU A 100 -4.83 4.58 1.39
C LEU A 100 -6.31 4.27 1.49
N GLY A 101 -6.92 3.95 0.34
CA GLY A 101 -8.28 3.44 0.26
C GLY A 101 -8.29 1.93 0.46
N TRP A 102 -9.22 1.44 1.29
CA TRP A 102 -9.39 0.02 1.55
C TRP A 102 -10.85 -0.37 1.29
N SER A 103 -11.07 -1.42 0.51
CA SER A 103 -12.39 -2.02 0.30
C SER A 103 -12.34 -3.51 0.61
N THR A 104 -13.19 -3.95 1.54
CA THR A 104 -13.29 -5.34 2.01
C THR A 104 -14.56 -6.03 1.51
N SER A 105 -15.28 -5.41 0.58
CA SER A 105 -16.58 -5.87 0.05
C SER A 105 -16.45 -7.02 -0.97
N THR A 106 -15.23 -7.36 -1.37
CA THR A 106 -14.88 -8.36 -2.38
C THR A 106 -14.23 -9.59 -1.72
N PRO A 107 -14.12 -10.75 -2.43
CA PRO A 107 -13.39 -11.91 -1.92
C PRO A 107 -11.90 -11.62 -1.68
N THR A 108 -11.37 -10.55 -2.26
CA THR A 108 -10.05 -9.96 -2.00
C THR A 108 -10.21 -8.59 -1.36
N VAL A 109 -9.23 -8.15 -0.59
CA VAL A 109 -9.17 -6.80 -0.03
C VAL A 109 -8.56 -5.88 -1.09
N GLN A 110 -9.32 -4.91 -1.58
CA GLN A 110 -8.82 -3.97 -2.58
C GLN A 110 -8.12 -2.80 -1.89
N LEU A 111 -6.88 -2.54 -2.31
CA LEU A 111 -6.05 -1.44 -1.87
C LEU A 111 -5.93 -0.40 -2.99
N GLN A 112 -6.37 0.82 -2.72
CA GLN A 112 -6.23 1.96 -3.62
C GLN A 112 -5.18 2.93 -3.10
N SER A 113 -4.12 3.15 -3.87
CA SER A 113 -3.15 4.20 -3.55
C SER A 113 -3.74 5.58 -3.81
N THR A 114 -3.22 6.59 -3.12
CA THR A 114 -3.47 7.99 -3.49
C THR A 114 -2.21 8.57 -4.11
N SER A 115 -2.36 9.18 -5.28
CA SER A 115 -1.28 9.84 -6.00
C SER A 115 -1.58 11.33 -6.18
N LEU A 116 -0.53 12.12 -6.21
CA LEU A 116 -0.56 13.52 -6.60
C LEU A 116 0.57 13.73 -7.58
N ALA A 117 0.25 14.06 -8.82
CA ALA A 117 1.25 14.43 -9.81
C ALA A 117 1.37 15.95 -9.86
N THR A 118 2.56 16.49 -9.60
CA THR A 118 2.86 17.89 -9.89
C THR A 118 3.46 17.98 -11.28
N THR A 119 2.72 18.58 -12.20
CA THR A 119 3.28 18.97 -13.50
C THR A 119 3.88 20.37 -13.34
N THR A 120 5.20 20.49 -13.43
CA THR A 120 5.84 21.80 -13.51
C THR A 120 5.74 22.35 -14.93
N THR A 121 5.38 23.62 -15.05
CA THR A 121 5.31 24.33 -16.34
C THR A 121 6.68 24.69 -16.92
N ALA A 122 7.77 24.46 -16.17
CA ALA A 122 9.14 24.76 -16.58
C ALA A 122 9.83 23.52 -17.15
N GLY A 123 10.32 23.59 -18.40
CA GLY A 123 10.91 22.47 -19.13
C GLY A 123 12.22 21.89 -18.56
N ALA A 124 12.76 22.44 -17.47
CA ALA A 124 13.95 21.92 -16.78
C ALA A 124 13.62 21.07 -15.54
N PHE A 125 12.37 21.10 -15.06
CA PHE A 125 11.94 20.29 -13.93
C PHE A 125 10.98 19.21 -14.46
N PRO A 126 11.32 17.92 -14.34
CA PRO A 126 10.52 16.85 -14.91
C PRO A 126 9.22 16.53 -14.16
N GLY A 127 8.77 17.40 -13.25
CA GLY A 127 7.66 17.14 -12.33
C GLY A 127 8.03 16.10 -11.26
N VAL A 128 7.38 16.17 -10.12
CA VAL A 128 7.46 15.16 -9.05
C VAL A 128 6.07 14.61 -8.79
N TYR A 129 5.99 13.38 -8.31
CA TYR A 129 4.73 12.82 -7.86
C TYR A 129 4.83 12.32 -6.44
N GLU A 130 3.85 12.69 -5.63
CA GLU A 130 3.72 12.27 -4.25
C GLU A 130 2.77 11.07 -4.19
N CYS A 131 3.19 10.06 -3.43
CA CYS A 131 2.47 8.82 -3.25
C CYS A 131 2.22 8.57 -1.77
N ILE A 132 0.99 8.21 -1.43
CA ILE A 132 0.70 7.55 -0.17
C ILE A 132 0.84 6.04 -0.38
N LEU A 133 1.83 5.46 0.29
CA LEU A 133 2.26 4.08 0.15
C LEU A 133 1.94 3.25 1.39
N LEU A 134 1.66 1.97 1.16
CA LEU A 134 1.57 0.94 2.17
C LEU A 134 2.98 0.66 2.71
N SER A 135 3.15 0.75 4.03
CA SER A 135 4.40 0.29 4.62
C SER A 135 4.42 -1.24 4.66
N PRO A 136 5.55 -1.91 4.35
CA PRO A 136 5.65 -3.36 4.49
C PRO A 136 5.30 -3.83 5.91
N ALA A 137 5.64 -3.02 6.94
CA ALA A 137 5.28 -3.29 8.33
C ALA A 137 3.75 -3.37 8.54
N GLN A 138 2.98 -2.44 7.96
CA GLN A 138 1.52 -2.46 8.04
C GLN A 138 0.92 -3.70 7.38
N MET A 139 1.51 -4.15 6.28
CA MET A 139 1.07 -5.39 5.62
C MET A 139 1.44 -6.64 6.43
N VAL A 140 2.62 -6.67 7.05
CA VAL A 140 3.02 -7.76 7.96
C VAL A 140 2.06 -7.84 9.15
N GLU A 141 1.75 -6.69 9.76
CA GLU A 141 0.79 -6.60 10.87
C GLU A 141 -0.59 -7.13 10.44
N TRP A 142 -1.07 -6.72 9.27
CA TRP A 142 -2.31 -7.25 8.68
C TRP A 142 -2.28 -8.77 8.51
N MET A 143 -1.21 -9.30 7.89
CA MET A 143 -1.04 -10.74 7.73
C MET A 143 -0.95 -11.47 9.07
N MET A 144 -0.43 -10.86 10.13
CA MET A 144 -0.24 -11.51 11.43
C MET A 144 -1.48 -11.45 12.32
N VAL A 145 -2.17 -10.31 12.36
CA VAL A 145 -3.30 -10.03 13.27
C VAL A 145 -4.62 -10.48 12.65
N ASP A 146 -4.90 -10.05 11.42
CA ASP A 146 -6.19 -10.30 10.76
C ASP A 146 -6.33 -11.74 10.25
N SER A 147 -5.23 -12.49 10.18
CA SER A 147 -5.25 -13.94 9.94
C SER A 147 -5.47 -14.77 11.21
N LEU A 148 -5.56 -14.15 12.40
CA LEU A 148 -5.86 -14.90 13.62
C LEU A 148 -7.32 -15.34 13.62
N PRO A 149 -7.61 -16.59 14.02
CA PRO A 149 -8.98 -17.02 14.27
C PRO A 149 -9.63 -16.09 15.30
N LYS A 150 -10.79 -15.51 14.97
CA LYS A 150 -11.56 -14.74 15.94
C LYS A 150 -12.00 -15.68 17.07
N LEU A 151 -11.58 -15.37 18.30
CA LEU A 151 -12.05 -16.06 19.50
C LEU A 151 -13.57 -15.88 19.59
N GLY A 152 -14.32 -16.93 19.23
CA GLY A 152 -15.78 -16.89 19.16
C GLY A 152 -16.39 -17.63 17.97
N LYS A 153 -15.59 -17.96 16.95
CA LYS A 153 -15.96 -18.97 15.94
C LYS A 153 -14.88 -20.03 15.92
N ALA A 154 -15.04 -21.07 16.71
CA ALA A 154 -14.30 -22.31 16.50
C ALA A 154 -14.65 -22.82 15.08
N PRO A 155 -13.69 -22.99 14.16
CA PRO A 155 -13.84 -24.05 13.19
C PRO A 155 -13.58 -25.34 13.97
N CYS A 156 -14.65 -25.95 14.47
CA CYS A 156 -14.61 -27.34 14.83
C CYS A 156 -14.42 -28.12 13.52
N ALA A 157 -13.18 -28.39 13.14
CA ALA A 157 -12.85 -29.27 12.03
C ALA A 157 -11.37 -29.66 12.13
N VAL A 158 -11.06 -30.61 13.03
CA VAL A 158 -10.38 -31.89 12.73
C VAL A 158 -10.28 -32.63 14.08
N CYS A 159 -11.16 -33.62 14.25
CA CYS A 159 -10.88 -34.83 15.01
C CYS A 159 -9.94 -35.73 14.21
#